data_AF-Q4LCS8-F1
#
_entry.id   AF-Q4LCS8-F1
#
_cell.length_a   1.000
_cell.length_b   1.000
_cell.length_c   1.000
_cell.angle_alpha   90.00
_cell.angle_beta   90.00
_cell.angle_gamma   90.00
#
_symmetry.space_group_name_H-M   'P 1'
#
loop_
_entity.id
_entity.type
_entity.pdbx_description
1 polymer ?
#
loop_
_entity_poly.entity_id
_entity_poly.type
_entity_poly.pdbx_seq_one_letter_code
_entity_poly.pdbx_strand_id
1 'polypeptide(L)'
;MMKLVLFSVIVILFSLIGSIHGADVPGNYPLDRSGKKYPCTITWKKNPSCIQICKKHGVKYGYCFDFQCWCEIFGRLKTFKI
;
A
#
# COMPACT_ATOMS: atom_id res chain seq x y z
N MET A 1 -18.05 -29.54 -28.97
CA MET A 1 -18.03 -29.55 -27.50
C MET A 1 -16.74 -28.98 -26.89
N MET A 2 -15.55 -29.11 -27.52
CA MET A 2 -14.28 -28.62 -26.96
C MET A 2 -14.12 -27.10 -26.86
N LYS A 3 -14.78 -26.31 -27.74
CA LYS A 3 -14.63 -24.84 -27.75
C LYS A 3 -15.14 -24.17 -26.46
N LEU A 4 -16.24 -24.67 -25.88
CA LEU A 4 -16.83 -24.10 -24.65
C LEU A 4 -15.94 -24.34 -23.42
N VAL A 5 -15.24 -25.48 -23.38
CA VAL A 5 -14.32 -25.82 -22.29
C VAL A 5 -13.14 -24.83 -22.25
N LEU A 6 -12.60 -24.47 -23.43
CA LEU A 6 -11.51 -23.49 -23.54
C LEU A 6 -11.89 -22.12 -22.98
N PHE A 7 -13.10 -21.62 -23.29
CA PHE A 7 -13.58 -20.34 -22.76
C PHE A 7 -13.70 -20.37 -21.23
N SER A 8 -14.22 -21.46 -20.66
CA SER A 8 -14.34 -21.63 -19.20
C SER A 8 -12.98 -21.57 -18.49
N VAL A 9 -11.97 -22.26 -19.03
CA VAL A 9 -10.61 -22.26 -18.46
C VAL A 9 -9.99 -20.87 -18.49
N ILE A 10 -10.17 -20.12 -19.58
CA ILE A 10 -9.65 -18.75 -19.72
C ILE A 10 -10.27 -17.81 -18.67
N VAL A 11 -11.58 -17.89 -18.44
CA VAL A 11 -12.27 -17.07 -17.43
C VAL A 11 -11.76 -17.36 -16.02
N ILE A 12 -11.55 -18.63 -15.67
CA ILE A 12 -11.00 -19.04 -14.36
C ILE A 12 -9.59 -18.47 -14.16
N LEU A 13 -8.75 -18.52 -15.19
CA LEU A 13 -7.38 -17.96 -15.15
C LEU A 13 -7.39 -16.44 -14.91
N PHE A 14 -8.25 -15.69 -15.59
CA PHE A 14 -8.35 -14.23 -15.38
C PHE A 14 -8.85 -13.86 -13.98
N SER A 15 -9.83 -14.60 -13.45
CA SER A 15 -10.32 -14.41 -12.08
C SER A 15 -9.24 -14.67 -11.02
N LEU A 16 -8.36 -15.65 -11.25
CA LEU A 16 -7.22 -15.93 -10.36
C LEU A 16 -6.17 -14.82 -10.40
N ILE A 17 -5.91 -14.21 -11.57
CA ILE A 17 -4.95 -13.10 -11.70
C ILE A 17 -5.44 -11.85 -10.96
N GLY A 18 -6.75 -11.59 -10.96
CA GLY A 18 -7.36 -10.47 -10.23
C GLY A 18 -7.15 -10.56 -8.71
N SER A 19 -7.16 -11.77 -8.15
CA SER A 19 -6.96 -12.01 -6.72
C SER A 19 -5.51 -11.86 -6.26
N ILE A 20 -4.54 -11.84 -7.19
CA ILE A 20 -3.11 -11.65 -6.86
C ILE A 20 -2.78 -10.14 -6.78
N HIS A 21 -3.63 -9.27 -7.31
CA HIS A 21 -3.41 -7.83 -7.39
C HIS A 21 -4.18 -7.07 -6.33
N GLY A 22 -3.77 -7.27 -5.09
CA GLY A 22 -4.18 -6.47 -3.94
C GLY A 22 -3.12 -6.48 -2.85
N ALA A 23 -1.84 -6.56 -3.21
CA ALA A 23 -0.76 -6.46 -2.25
C ALA A 23 -0.86 -5.09 -1.58
N ASP A 24 -1.34 -5.06 -0.35
CA ASP A 24 -1.37 -3.88 0.50
C ASP A 24 -0.04 -3.15 0.34
N VAL A 25 -0.12 -1.89 -0.06
CA VAL A 25 1.05 -1.02 -0.24
C VAL A 25 1.83 -1.10 1.07
N PRO A 26 3.05 -1.68 1.10
CA PRO A 26 3.73 -1.96 2.36
C PRO A 26 3.94 -0.65 3.10
N GLY A 27 3.54 -0.64 4.37
CA GLY A 27 3.56 0.57 5.16
C GLY A 27 3.09 0.34 6.58
N ASN A 28 3.12 1.40 7.37
CA ASN A 28 2.63 1.38 8.73
C ASN A 28 2.06 2.75 9.12
N TYR A 29 1.25 2.75 10.18
CA TYR A 29 0.86 3.98 10.87
C TYR A 29 1.93 4.31 11.92
N PRO A 30 2.68 5.41 11.79
CA PRO A 30 3.66 5.81 12.79
C PRO A 30 2.96 6.16 14.11
N LEU A 31 3.62 5.84 15.22
CA LEU A 31 3.16 6.17 16.57
C LEU A 31 3.98 7.31 17.16
N ASP A 32 3.30 8.20 17.89
CA ASP A 32 3.95 9.20 18.71
C ASP A 32 4.58 8.60 19.98
N ARG A 33 5.19 9.45 20.82
CA ARG A 33 5.81 9.02 22.09
C ARG A 33 4.83 8.42 23.10
N SER A 34 3.53 8.65 22.91
CA SER A 34 2.45 8.13 23.75
C SER A 34 1.80 6.88 23.14
N GLY A 35 2.32 6.36 22.03
CA GLY A 35 1.76 5.18 21.35
C GLY A 35 0.51 5.46 20.52
N LYS A 36 0.20 6.73 20.20
CA LYS A 36 -0.96 7.11 19.38
C LYS A 36 -0.57 7.36 17.93
N LYS A 37 -1.48 7.01 17.02
CA LYS A 37 -1.32 7.30 15.59
C LYS A 37 -1.52 8.79 15.31
N TYR A 38 -0.82 9.32 14.31
CA TYR A 38 -0.95 10.72 13.92
C TYR A 38 -2.23 10.95 13.10
N PRO A 39 -3.17 11.81 13.56
CA PRO A 39 -4.38 12.10 12.82
C PRO A 39 -4.10 13.02 11.63
N CYS A 40 -4.96 12.94 10.62
CA CYS A 40 -4.97 13.85 9.49
C CYS A 40 -6.40 14.07 8.99
N THR A 41 -6.70 15.29 8.56
CA THR A 41 -8.08 15.69 8.21
C THR A 41 -8.43 15.53 6.74
N ILE A 42 -7.44 15.60 5.85
CA ILE A 42 -7.63 15.55 4.40
C ILE A 42 -7.16 14.20 3.90
N THR A 43 -8.08 13.26 3.72
CA THR A 43 -7.82 11.94 3.18
C THR A 43 -7.43 12.00 1.70
N TRP A 44 -6.65 11.02 1.24
CA TRP A 44 -6.27 10.81 -0.18
C TRP A 44 -5.42 11.89 -0.87
N LYS A 45 -5.05 12.97 -0.18
CA LYS A 45 -4.04 13.93 -0.66
C LYS A 45 -2.74 13.79 0.12
N LYS A 46 -1.67 14.12 -0.58
CA LYS A 46 -0.33 14.32 -0.03
C LYS A 46 -0.41 15.35 1.10
N ASN A 47 -0.43 14.90 2.35
CA ASN A 47 -0.50 15.78 3.52
C ASN A 47 0.92 16.15 3.94
N PRO A 48 1.33 17.43 3.87
CA PRO A 48 2.68 17.86 4.25
C PRO A 48 3.10 17.39 5.65
N SER A 49 2.15 17.34 6.59
CA SER A 49 2.37 16.85 7.95
C SER A 49 2.73 15.36 7.96
N CYS A 50 1.97 14.52 7.26
CA CYS A 50 2.26 13.09 7.17
C CYS A 50 3.61 12.82 6.51
N ILE A 51 3.99 13.60 5.50
CA ILE A 51 5.32 13.47 4.89
C ILE A 51 6.42 13.77 5.90
N GLN A 52 6.29 14.86 6.66
CA GLN A 52 7.29 15.22 7.65
C GLN A 52 7.38 14.18 8.77
N ILE A 53 6.24 13.65 9.22
CA ILE A 53 6.18 12.55 10.20
C ILE A 53 6.88 11.32 9.63
N CYS A 54 6.48 10.84 8.45
CA CYS A 54 7.09 9.68 7.82
C CYS A 54 8.60 9.84 7.62
N LYS A 55 9.07 11.03 7.22
CA LYS A 55 10.51 11.33 7.15
C LYS A 55 11.22 11.21 8.50
N LYS A 56 10.60 11.64 9.61
CA LYS A 56 11.14 11.45 10.97
C LYS A 56 11.23 9.97 11.36
N HIS A 57 10.35 9.12 10.83
CA HIS A 57 10.37 7.68 11.01
C HIS A 57 11.20 6.92 9.96
N GLY A 58 11.96 7.63 9.12
CA GLY A 58 12.91 7.03 8.17
C GLY A 58 12.34 6.63 6.81
N VAL A 59 11.06 6.90 6.52
CA VAL A 59 10.46 6.63 5.21
C VAL A 59 10.23 7.91 4.41
N LYS A 60 10.31 7.82 3.08
CA LYS A 60 10.27 9.01 2.21
C LYS A 60 8.86 9.52 1.91
N TYR A 61 7.87 8.64 1.99
CA TYR A 61 6.51 8.93 1.56
C TYR A 61 5.52 8.71 2.68
N GLY A 62 4.57 9.65 2.73
CA GLY A 62 3.52 9.67 3.72
C GLY A 62 2.31 10.38 3.16
N TYR A 63 1.13 9.85 3.41
CA TYR A 63 -0.14 10.45 3.03
C TYR A 63 -1.20 10.18 4.09
N CYS A 64 -2.36 10.81 3.93
CA CYS A 64 -3.47 10.59 4.85
C CYS A 64 -4.35 9.44 4.36
N PHE A 65 -4.40 8.36 5.12
CA PHE A 65 -5.21 7.18 4.86
C PHE A 65 -6.06 6.87 6.09
N ASP A 66 -7.36 6.68 5.91
CA ASP A 66 -8.30 6.44 7.01
C ASP A 66 -8.17 7.45 8.18
N PHE A 67 -8.07 8.75 7.83
CA PHE A 67 -7.87 9.86 8.77
C PHE A 67 -6.62 9.77 9.64
N GLN A 68 -5.66 8.91 9.27
CA GLN A 68 -4.40 8.70 9.96
C GLN A 68 -3.23 8.79 8.97
N CYS A 69 -2.05 9.20 9.43
CA CYS A 69 -0.88 9.21 8.57
C CYS A 69 -0.45 7.78 8.26
N TRP A 70 -0.36 7.44 6.97
CA TRP A 70 0.21 6.19 6.49
C TRP A 70 1.59 6.46 5.90
N CYS A 71 2.57 5.70 6.39
CA CYS A 71 3.95 5.74 5.94
C CYS A 71 4.22 4.57 5.02
N GLU A 72 4.28 4.86 3.72
CA GLU A 72 4.59 3.86 2.71
C GLU A 72 6.09 3.54 2.74
N ILE A 73 6.39 2.27 2.99
CA ILE A 73 7.71 1.71 2.82
C ILE A 73 7.82 1.38 1.34
N PHE A 74 8.30 2.33 0.53
CA PHE A 74 8.68 1.96 -0.83
C PHE A 74 9.66 0.80 -0.76
N GLY A 75 9.28 -0.33 -1.36
CA GLY A 75 9.98 -1.60 -1.33
C GLY A 75 11.35 -1.57 -2.01
N ARG A 76 12.30 -0.81 -1.45
CA ARG A 76 13.71 -0.84 -1.82
C ARG A 76 14.47 -2.01 -1.18
N LEU A 77 13.77 -3.11 -0.87
CA LEU A 77 14.32 -4.46 -0.68
C LEU A 77 14.09 -5.36 -1.91
N LYS A 78 13.92 -4.80 -3.12
CA LYS A 78 13.94 -5.59 -4.37
C LYS A 78 15.20 -5.44 -5.25
N THR A 79 16.23 -4.69 -4.84
CA THR A 79 17.51 -4.63 -5.58
C THR A 79 18.71 -4.26 -4.70
N PHE A 80 19.14 -5.16 -3.81
CA PHE A 80 20.57 -5.36 -3.57
C PHE A 80 20.92 -6.68 -4.26
N LYS A 81 21.17 -6.58 -5.57
CA LYS A 81 21.77 -7.64 -6.38
C LYS A 81 23.23 -7.19 -6.55
N ILE A 82 24.10 -7.64 -5.65
CA ILE A 82 25.51 -7.90 -6.01
C ILE A 82 25.50 -9.22 -6.77
#